data_AF-H5U149-F1
#
_entry.id   AF-H5U149-F1
#
_cell.length_a   1.000
_cell.length_b   1.000
_cell.length_c   1.000
_cell.angle_alpha   90.00
_cell.angle_beta   90.00
_cell.angle_gamma   90.00
#
_symmetry.space_group_name_H-M   'P 1'
#
loop_
_entity.id
_entity.type
_entity.pdbx_description
1 polymer ?
#
loop_
_entity_poly.entity_id
_entity_poly.type
_entity_poly.pdbx_seq_one_letter_code
_entity_poly.pdbx_strand_id
1 'polypeptide(L)'
;MLSLSLLGYSAGSAAAAPPSTEQAASPAAAPAVTPANDPFYTPSVPIGGLRPGAVISSRVVTLGTNGTSLPATGTQLLYRTNDAFGAPSSTVTTIISPPGSRPVRRGA
;
A
#
# COMPACT_ATOMS: atom_id res chain seq x y z
N MET A 1 -28.07 -47.06 -34.98
CA MET A 1 -26.79 -47.09 -34.24
C MET A 1 -26.21 -45.68 -34.31
N LEU A 2 -25.90 -45.13 -33.15
CA LEU A 2 -25.84 -43.71 -32.80
C LEU A 2 -24.73 -42.93 -33.55
N SER A 3 -25.07 -41.77 -34.10
CA SER A 3 -24.11 -40.79 -34.65
C SER A 3 -23.48 -40.01 -33.48
N LEU A 4 -22.15 -39.92 -33.42
CA LEU A 4 -21.44 -39.14 -32.40
C LEU A 4 -20.49 -38.15 -33.09
N SER A 5 -20.96 -36.92 -33.27
CA SER A 5 -20.15 -35.77 -33.65
C SER A 5 -19.36 -35.29 -32.44
N LEU A 6 -18.02 -35.27 -32.52
CA LEU A 6 -17.18 -34.64 -31.49
C LEU A 6 -16.88 -33.19 -31.90
N LEU A 7 -17.59 -32.27 -31.24
CA LEU A 7 -17.33 -30.83 -31.19
C LEU A 7 -15.95 -30.58 -30.56
N GLY A 8 -15.15 -29.73 -31.19
CA GLY A 8 -13.84 -29.29 -30.68
C GLY A 8 -13.91 -28.28 -29.54
N TYR A 9 -12.76 -27.81 -29.06
CA TYR A 9 -12.54 -26.40 -28.67
C TYR A 9 -11.05 -26.10 -28.37
N SER A 10 -10.50 -25.22 -29.20
CA SER A 10 -9.64 -24.06 -28.96
C SER A 10 -8.55 -24.05 -27.88
N ALA A 11 -7.35 -23.65 -28.34
CA ALA A 11 -6.20 -23.24 -27.56
C ALA A 11 -6.50 -22.08 -26.60
N GLY A 12 -6.12 -22.22 -25.33
CA GLY A 12 -6.11 -21.13 -24.36
C GLY A 12 -4.83 -20.30 -24.49
N SER A 13 -4.94 -19.06 -24.97
CA SER A 13 -3.87 -18.07 -24.92
C SER A 13 -3.60 -17.63 -23.47
N ALA A 14 -2.36 -17.77 -23.04
CA ALA A 14 -1.87 -17.18 -21.80
C ALA A 14 -1.81 -15.65 -21.97
N ALA A 15 -2.80 -14.95 -21.42
CA ALA A 15 -2.75 -13.49 -21.28
C ALA A 15 -1.69 -13.14 -20.22
N ALA A 16 -0.54 -12.65 -20.69
CA ALA A 16 0.45 -12.00 -19.83
C ALA A 16 -0.19 -10.79 -19.16
N ALA A 17 -0.31 -10.82 -17.83
CA ALA A 17 -0.73 -9.67 -17.05
C ALA A 17 0.28 -8.52 -17.24
N PRO A 18 -0.16 -7.28 -17.51
CA PRO A 18 0.74 -6.15 -17.63
C PRO A 18 1.43 -5.85 -16.28
N PRO A 19 2.64 -5.28 -16.30
CA PRO A 19 3.30 -4.83 -15.08
C PRO A 19 2.48 -3.71 -14.44
N SER A 20 2.12 -3.87 -13.17
CA SER A 20 1.57 -2.80 -12.35
C SER A 20 2.54 -1.63 -12.34
N THR A 21 2.21 -0.57 -13.05
CA THR A 21 2.89 0.72 -12.93
C THR A 21 2.65 1.22 -11.50
N GLU A 22 3.66 1.11 -10.63
CA GLU A 22 3.73 1.91 -9.41
C GLU A 22 3.73 3.39 -9.82
N GLN A 23 2.53 3.97 -9.84
CA GLN A 23 2.32 5.40 -10.02
C GLN A 23 3.07 6.10 -8.88
N ALA A 24 4.13 6.83 -9.20
CA ALA A 24 4.79 7.70 -8.23
C ALA A 24 3.77 8.73 -7.73
N ALA A 25 3.31 8.55 -6.49
CA ALA A 25 2.34 9.44 -5.87
C ALA A 25 2.97 10.82 -5.68
N SER A 26 2.43 11.83 -6.36
CA SER A 26 2.76 13.23 -6.09
C SER A 26 2.46 13.55 -4.63
N PRO A 27 3.30 14.35 -3.94
CA PRO A 27 3.10 14.69 -2.55
C PRO A 27 1.76 15.41 -2.37
N ALA A 28 0.82 14.75 -1.68
CA ALA A 28 -0.43 15.39 -1.29
C ALA A 28 -0.16 16.35 -0.12
N ALA A 29 -0.75 17.55 -0.20
CA ALA A 29 -0.77 18.49 0.92
C ALA A 29 -1.29 17.80 2.19
N ALA A 30 -0.89 18.30 3.37
CA ALA A 30 -1.34 17.77 4.65
C ALA A 30 -2.88 17.58 4.62
N PRO A 31 -3.40 16.41 5.01
CA PRO A 31 -4.82 16.12 4.86
C PRO A 31 -5.65 17.17 5.61
N ALA A 32 -6.62 17.77 4.92
CA ALA A 32 -7.55 18.76 5.48
C ALA A 32 -8.50 18.15 6.54
N VAL A 33 -8.43 16.83 6.71
CA VAL A 33 -9.24 16.03 7.62
C VAL A 33 -8.39 15.58 8.81
N THR A 34 -9.02 15.54 9.99
CA THR A 34 -8.38 15.00 11.18
C THR A 34 -8.19 13.49 11.04
N PRO A 35 -7.22 12.88 11.76
CA PRO A 35 -7.01 11.43 11.72
C PRO A 35 -8.25 10.59 11.98
N ALA A 36 -9.15 11.06 12.87
CA ALA A 36 -10.40 10.35 13.18
C ALA A 36 -11.36 10.27 11.99
N ASN A 37 -11.29 11.21 11.05
CA ASN A 37 -12.14 11.29 9.86
C ASN A 37 -11.41 10.88 8.57
N ASP A 38 -10.15 10.47 8.69
CA ASP A 38 -9.30 10.13 7.55
C ASP A 38 -9.36 8.62 7.28
N PRO A 39 -9.91 8.18 6.14
CA PRO A 39 -10.07 6.76 5.83
C PRO A 39 -8.73 6.03 5.74
N PHE A 40 -7.61 6.72 5.58
CA PHE A 40 -6.27 6.12 5.62
C PHE A 40 -5.96 5.43 6.95
N TYR A 41 -6.57 5.86 8.06
CA TYR A 41 -6.39 5.23 9.37
C TYR A 41 -7.23 3.96 9.56
N THR A 42 -8.07 3.62 8.58
CA THR A 42 -8.87 2.39 8.57
C THR A 42 -8.30 1.38 7.57
N PRO A 43 -7.96 0.15 7.99
CA PRO A 43 -7.51 -0.89 7.07
C PRO A 43 -8.56 -1.19 6.00
N SER A 44 -8.15 -1.19 4.73
CA SER A 44 -9.01 -1.56 3.59
C SER A 44 -9.24 -3.07 3.45
N VAL A 45 -8.50 -3.88 4.21
CA VAL A 45 -8.55 -5.34 4.20
C VAL A 45 -8.56 -5.92 5.62
N PRO A 46 -9.10 -7.13 5.84
CA PRO A 46 -8.98 -7.82 7.12
C PRO A 46 -7.52 -8.06 7.51
N ILE A 47 -7.12 -7.62 8.71
CA ILE A 47 -5.72 -7.64 9.15
C ILE A 47 -5.31 -8.91 9.92
N GLY A 48 -6.28 -9.76 10.30
CA GLY A 48 -6.05 -10.90 11.19
C GLY A 48 -5.05 -11.92 10.64
N GLY A 49 -5.09 -12.18 9.32
CA GLY A 49 -4.17 -13.09 8.64
C GLY A 49 -2.85 -12.48 8.18
N LEU A 50 -2.68 -11.16 8.32
CA LEU A 50 -1.44 -10.49 7.91
C LEU A 50 -0.33 -10.73 8.94
N ARG A 51 0.90 -10.88 8.46
CA ARG A 51 2.09 -10.99 9.31
C ARG A 51 2.36 -9.67 10.04
N PRO A 52 2.83 -9.66 11.31
CA PRO A 52 3.34 -8.45 11.93
C PRO A 52 4.38 -7.75 11.04
N GLY A 53 4.21 -6.44 10.86
CA GLY A 53 5.01 -5.60 9.97
C GLY A 53 4.50 -5.49 8.53
N ALA A 54 3.45 -6.22 8.14
CA ALA A 54 2.88 -6.12 6.79
C ALA A 54 2.31 -4.71 6.55
N VAL A 55 2.72 -4.09 5.43
CA VAL A 55 2.18 -2.80 4.99
C VAL A 55 0.83 -3.02 4.34
N ILE A 56 -0.18 -2.27 4.79
CA ILE A 56 -1.56 -2.32 4.32
C ILE A 56 -1.81 -1.21 3.30
N SER A 57 -1.32 0.00 3.60
CA SER A 57 -1.47 1.16 2.74
C SER A 57 -0.30 2.12 2.92
N SER A 58 0.00 2.88 1.86
CA SER A 58 1.07 3.88 1.87
C SER A 58 0.61 5.17 1.19
N ARG A 59 1.02 6.32 1.71
CA ARG A 59 0.83 7.61 1.06
C ARG A 59 1.99 8.56 1.31
N VAL A 60 2.24 9.46 0.37
CA VAL A 60 3.18 10.56 0.55
C VAL A 60 2.47 11.69 1.29
N VAL A 61 3.15 12.28 2.27
CA VAL A 61 2.68 13.43 3.03
C VAL A 61 3.73 14.53 3.03
N THR A 62 3.29 15.78 2.96
CA THR A 62 4.15 16.92 3.25
C THR A 62 4.28 17.09 4.76
N LEU A 63 5.50 17.14 5.26
CA LEU A 63 5.82 17.43 6.65
C LEU A 63 6.05 18.93 6.79
N GLY A 64 5.55 19.51 7.88
CA GLY A 64 5.63 20.94 8.15
C GLY A 64 4.27 21.54 8.45
N THR A 65 4.20 22.32 9.53
CA THR A 65 3.04 23.13 9.93
C THR A 65 3.53 24.50 10.39
N ASN A 66 2.63 25.50 10.36
CA ASN A 66 2.84 26.91 10.77
C ASN A 66 4.02 27.13 11.75
N GLY A 67 5.19 27.50 11.19
CA GLY A 67 6.36 27.93 11.96
C GLY A 67 7.59 27.01 11.90
N THR A 68 7.53 25.82 11.29
CA THR A 68 8.70 24.93 11.16
C THR A 68 9.22 24.85 9.72
N SER A 69 10.47 25.25 9.53
CA SER A 69 11.14 25.36 8.21
C SER A 69 11.63 24.03 7.64
N LEU A 70 10.90 22.93 7.84
CA LEU A 70 11.27 21.63 7.30
C LEU A 70 10.33 21.28 6.13
N PRO A 71 10.57 21.80 4.90
CA PRO A 71 9.89 21.32 3.70
C PRO A 71 10.41 19.92 3.37
N ALA A 72 9.98 18.93 4.14
CA ALA A 72 10.33 17.53 3.93
C ALA A 72 9.09 16.76 3.48
N THR A 73 9.28 15.82 2.57
CA THR A 73 8.27 14.81 2.26
C THR A 73 8.51 13.58 3.14
N GLY A 74 7.43 13.05 3.68
CA GLY A 74 7.40 11.79 4.41
C GLY A 74 6.53 10.78 3.67
N THR A 75 6.78 9.49 3.92
CA THR A 75 5.86 8.42 3.51
C THR A 75 5.17 7.87 4.75
N GLN A 76 3.86 8.02 4.82
CA GLN A 76 3.07 7.35 5.84
C GLN A 76 2.75 5.93 5.41
N LEU A 77 2.89 4.99 6.34
CA LEU A 77 2.53 3.59 6.17
C LEU A 77 1.51 3.20 7.24
N LEU A 78 0.35 2.70 6.82
CA LEU A 78 -0.53 1.91 7.68
C LEU A 78 0.00 0.47 7.67
N TYR A 79 0.37 -0.06 8.82
CA TYR A 79 0.92 -1.41 8.92
C TYR A 79 0.28 -2.21 10.04
N ARG A 80 0.32 -3.54 9.89
CA ARG A 80 -0.19 -4.49 10.87
C ARG A 80 0.82 -4.68 12.01
N THR A 81 0.36 -4.54 13.24
CA THR A 81 1.10 -4.78 14.49
C THR A 81 0.30 -5.71 15.43
N ASN A 82 0.74 -5.85 16.68
CA ASN A 82 -0.01 -6.46 17.76
C ASN A 82 -0.29 -5.42 18.85
N ASP A 83 -1.45 -5.50 19.49
CA ASP A 83 -1.74 -4.69 20.68
C ASP A 83 -1.07 -5.25 21.95
N ALA A 84 -1.35 -4.63 23.10
CA ALA A 84 -0.79 -5.04 24.39
C ALA A 84 -1.20 -6.45 24.84
N PHE A 85 -2.28 -7.01 24.29
CA PHE A 85 -2.76 -8.36 24.58
C PHE A 85 -2.37 -9.38 23.51
N GLY A 86 -1.61 -8.96 22.50
CA GLY A 86 -1.17 -9.80 21.39
C GLY A 86 -2.18 -9.95 20.26
N ALA A 87 -3.33 -9.27 20.29
CA ALA A 87 -4.31 -9.35 19.20
C ALA A 87 -3.83 -8.54 17.97
N PRO A 88 -4.20 -8.93 16.74
CA PRO A 88 -3.88 -8.17 15.54
C PRO A 88 -4.45 -6.75 15.60
N SER A 89 -3.61 -5.76 15.37
CA SER A 89 -3.99 -4.33 15.33
C SER A 89 -3.26 -3.64 14.18
N SER A 90 -3.62 -2.39 13.86
CA SER A 90 -2.95 -1.58 12.83
C SER A 90 -2.60 -0.21 13.37
N THR A 91 -1.46 0.32 12.94
CA THR A 91 -1.04 1.68 13.29
C THR A 91 -0.32 2.35 12.13
N VAL A 92 -0.19 3.67 12.19
CA VAL A 92 0.46 4.48 11.15
C VAL A 92 1.85 4.88 11.63
N THR A 93 2.84 4.77 10.75
CA THR A 93 4.18 5.34 10.95
C THR A 93 4.55 6.26 9.80
N THR A 94 5.49 7.18 10.02
CA THR A 94 6.01 8.08 9.00
C THR A 94 7.49 7.80 8.78
N ILE A 95 7.86 7.46 7.55
CA ILE A 95 9.25 7.31 7.12
C ILE A 95 9.72 8.63 6.51
N ILE A 96 10.83 9.15 7.02
CA ILE A 96 11.52 10.32 6.47
C ILE A 96 12.83 9.83 5.87
N SER A 97 12.99 10.03 4.56
CA SER A 97 14.23 9.67 3.88
C SER A 97 15.23 10.82 3.98
N PRO A 98 16.51 10.55 4.29
CA PRO A 98 17.55 11.56 4.18
C PRO A 98 17.65 12.11 2.74
N PRO A 99 18.00 13.39 2.55
CA PRO A 99 18.24 13.94 1.23
C PRO A 99 19.32 13.16 0.48
N GLY A 100 19.12 12.94 -0.82
CA GLY A 100 20.04 12.15 -1.66
C GLY A 100 19.95 10.63 -1.49
N SER A 101 19.06 10.12 -0.63
CA SER A 101 18.84 8.68 -0.50
C SER A 101 18.14 8.15 -1.75
N ARG A 102 18.79 7.23 -2.47
CA ARG A 102 18.15 6.47 -3.55
C ARG A 102 17.33 5.35 -2.93
N PRO A 103 16.10 5.08 -3.39
CA PRO A 103 15.38 3.88 -2.98
C PRO A 103 16.24 2.66 -3.30
N VAL A 104 16.61 1.88 -2.28
CA VAL A 104 17.25 0.59 -2.50
C VAL A 104 16.19 -0.31 -3.12
N ARG A 105 16.32 -0.53 -4.43
CA ARG A 105 15.56 -1.57 -5.13
C ARG A 105 16.00 -2.91 -4.54
N ARG A 106 15.23 -3.49 -3.63
CA ARG A 106 15.37 -4.93 -3.33
C ARG A 106 14.79 -5.67 -4.52
N GLY A 107 15.67 -6.19 -5.37
CA GLY A 107 15.31 -7.06 -6.49
C GLY A 107 15.36 -8.53 -6.09
N ALA A 108 14.44 -9.27 -6.73
CA ALA A 108 14.31 -10.73 -6.85
C ALA A 108 13.81 -11.49 -5.61
#